data_AF-A0A8T2VCA1-F1
#
_entry.id   AF-A0A8T2VCA1-F1
#
_cell.length_a   1.000
_cell.length_b   1.000
_cell.length_c   1.000
_cell.angle_alpha   90.00
_cell.angle_beta   90.00
_cell.angle_gamma   90.00
#
_symmetry.space_group_name_H-M   'P 1'
#
loop_
_entity.id
_entity.type
_entity.pdbx_description
1 polymer ?
#
loop_
_entity_poly.entity_id
_entity_poly.type
_entity_poly.pdbx_seq_one_letter_code
_entity_poly.pdbx_strand_id
1 'polypeptide(L)'
;MGLIDLVRKAQREDSVQAPSVGLSGLKPIWLVSDDSSPSEKLVANGPITWKESPAVSDILKLREEQEERLTSELRAKVGGDCSLSFLDGLLRSYFEQLLDIDYTCSPNCTSDKKATCNMSFIKLLRRVSPHIGQKLLSHILRACLSCQDLDGVRAILEAQVVSGSLHHELVTSLIERDEVALLCTWSKNVSDPKFSDLLLVLKYFLKASLPAGKSLAQVRKQWRQAAISAIQRVSEILKSEENKGDISALAKHKNVKEEAIHKALLLSVAVDHFQPHELCLHYLLSSGQDEAVLAAILQQLDNEEVLKLLCYLNKWLDKYSSKSSLCTSQSKGKESFVPSLNDVIQWILILLDTHMMSLILCSDFHNEIQAIQLLVKGFVDFGHMIAPLAGIMEHLRSSSILPSHVSHGREDDPVIEYVEI
;
A
#
# COMPACT_ATOMS: atom_id res chain seq x y z
N MET A 1 8.42 2.71 -41.73
CA MET A 1 7.49 1.62 -41.34
C MET A 1 6.54 2.20 -40.30
N GLY A 2 5.24 2.19 -40.58
CA GLY A 2 4.25 2.97 -39.84
C GLY A 2 3.75 2.27 -38.58
N LEU A 3 3.26 3.06 -37.62
CA LEU A 3 2.69 2.64 -36.32
C LEU A 3 1.71 1.45 -36.41
N ILE A 4 1.03 1.29 -37.54
CA ILE A 4 0.07 0.20 -37.79
C ILE A 4 0.75 -1.18 -37.85
N ASP A 5 2.01 -1.25 -38.28
CA ASP A 5 2.77 -2.51 -38.29
C ASP A 5 3.28 -2.90 -36.89
N LEU A 6 3.38 -1.94 -35.96
CA LEU A 6 3.74 -2.21 -34.56
C LEU A 6 2.54 -2.79 -33.78
N VAL A 7 1.34 -2.22 -34.00
CA VAL A 7 0.09 -2.69 -33.37
C VAL A 7 -0.30 -4.08 -33.88
N ARG A 8 -0.08 -4.36 -35.17
CA ARG A 8 -0.39 -5.67 -35.77
C ARG A 8 0.61 -6.76 -35.38
N LYS A 9 1.81 -6.38 -34.90
CA LYS A 9 2.81 -7.30 -34.33
C LYS A 9 2.50 -7.63 -32.87
N ALA A 10 1.99 -6.66 -32.09
CA ALA A 10 1.54 -6.90 -30.71
C ALA A 10 0.31 -7.82 -30.63
N GLN A 11 -0.63 -7.74 -31.59
CA GLN A 11 -1.84 -8.57 -31.59
C GLN A 11 -1.63 -10.03 -32.04
N ARG A 12 -0.42 -10.43 -32.45
CA ARG A 12 -0.12 -11.81 -32.88
C ARG A 12 0.62 -12.65 -31.84
N GLU A 13 1.04 -12.06 -30.72
CA GLU A 13 1.79 -12.76 -29.67
C GLU A 13 0.95 -13.11 -28.43
N ASP A 14 -0.31 -12.65 -28.33
CA ASP A 14 -1.24 -13.03 -27.25
C ASP A 14 -2.01 -14.32 -27.56
N SER A 15 -1.28 -15.43 -27.64
CA SER A 15 -1.85 -16.74 -27.36
C SER A 15 -0.75 -17.64 -26.79
N VAL A 16 -0.73 -17.78 -25.45
CA VAL A 16 -0.47 -19.00 -24.68
C VAL A 16 -0.13 -18.65 -23.21
N GLN A 17 -0.98 -19.18 -22.31
CA GLN A 17 -0.78 -19.48 -20.88
C GLN A 17 -0.61 -18.33 -19.85
N ALA A 18 -1.68 -18.15 -19.07
CA ALA A 18 -1.69 -17.43 -17.79
C ALA A 18 -0.77 -18.10 -16.75
N PRO A 19 0.04 -17.34 -16.00
CA PRO A 19 0.75 -17.86 -14.84
C PRO A 19 -0.18 -17.88 -13.63
N SER A 20 -0.32 -19.06 -13.02
CA SER A 20 -0.89 -19.26 -11.70
C SER A 20 -0.05 -18.53 -10.65
N VAL A 21 -0.67 -17.55 -9.98
CA VAL A 21 -0.06 -16.90 -8.82
C VAL A 21 -0.14 -17.87 -7.64
N GLY A 22 1.03 -18.35 -7.22
CA GLY A 22 1.21 -19.17 -6.03
C GLY A 22 0.86 -18.39 -4.77
N LEU A 23 -0.21 -18.81 -4.10
CA LEU A 23 -0.47 -18.50 -2.69
C LEU A 23 0.46 -19.35 -1.83
N SER A 24 1.70 -18.91 -1.64
CA SER A 24 2.63 -19.49 -0.67
C SER A 24 2.88 -18.47 0.45
N GLY A 25 2.22 -18.66 1.59
CA GLY A 25 2.50 -17.84 2.78
C GLY A 25 1.41 -17.78 3.86
N LEU A 26 0.22 -18.34 3.64
CA LEU A 26 -0.79 -18.50 4.69
C LEU A 26 -0.82 -19.96 5.11
N LYS A 27 -0.51 -20.24 6.38
CA LYS A 27 -0.90 -21.48 7.03
C LYS A 27 -2.32 -21.23 7.55
N PRO A 28 -3.38 -21.79 6.94
CA PRO A 28 -4.71 -21.68 7.52
C PRO A 28 -4.68 -22.46 8.84
N ILE A 29 -5.07 -21.80 9.94
CA ILE A 29 -5.24 -22.42 11.25
C ILE A 29 -6.55 -23.23 11.23
N TRP A 30 -6.81 -24.08 10.24
CA TRP A 30 -8.00 -24.94 10.22
C TRP A 30 -7.73 -26.21 9.40
N LEU A 31 -6.97 -27.13 9.98
CA LEU A 31 -6.84 -28.51 9.49
C LEU A 31 -6.93 -29.43 10.70
N VAL A 32 -8.13 -29.94 10.94
CA VAL A 32 -8.29 -31.17 11.72
C VAL A 32 -8.20 -32.30 10.71
N SER A 33 -7.08 -33.04 10.74
CA SER A 33 -7.03 -34.37 10.14
C SER A 33 -7.79 -35.30 11.08
N ASP A 34 -8.88 -35.90 10.62
CA ASP A 34 -9.46 -37.04 11.30
C ASP A 34 -8.46 -38.20 11.20
N ASP A 35 -7.82 -38.52 12.32
CA ASP A 35 -7.07 -39.75 12.52
C ASP A 35 -8.04 -40.93 12.55
N SER A 36 -8.24 -41.54 11.39
CA SER A 36 -8.62 -42.96 11.30
C SER A 36 -7.90 -43.58 10.10
N SER A 37 -6.86 -44.36 10.39
CA SER A 37 -6.01 -45.08 9.44
C SER A 37 -6.60 -46.48 9.10
N PRO A 38 -5.99 -47.26 8.18
CA PRO A 38 -6.04 -47.04 6.74
C PRO A 38 -6.54 -48.31 6.00
N SER A 39 -7.10 -48.16 4.81
CA SER A 39 -7.10 -49.25 3.83
C SER A 39 -7.03 -48.71 2.42
N GLU A 40 -5.91 -49.04 1.77
CA GLU A 40 -5.63 -48.81 0.36
C GLU A 40 -6.74 -49.34 -0.54
N LYS A 41 -7.18 -48.50 -1.48
CA LYS A 41 -7.41 -48.86 -2.89
C LYS A 41 -7.56 -47.58 -3.71
N LEU A 42 -6.67 -47.40 -4.67
CA LEU A 42 -6.81 -46.44 -5.76
C LEU A 42 -8.19 -46.58 -6.43
N VAL A 43 -8.80 -45.46 -6.84
CA VAL A 43 -9.25 -45.17 -8.22
C VAL A 43 -10.00 -43.83 -8.29
N ALA A 44 -9.70 -43.10 -9.38
CA ALA A 44 -10.48 -42.06 -10.07
C ALA A 44 -10.42 -40.60 -9.59
N ASN A 45 -9.85 -39.79 -10.49
CA ASN A 45 -10.04 -38.35 -10.64
C ASN A 45 -11.52 -37.97 -10.54
N GLY A 46 -11.91 -37.34 -9.43
CA GLY A 46 -13.15 -36.59 -9.29
C GLY A 46 -12.84 -35.15 -8.82
N PRO A 47 -13.68 -34.15 -9.15
CA PRO A 47 -13.47 -32.81 -8.65
C PRO A 47 -13.55 -32.83 -7.12
N ILE A 48 -12.49 -32.36 -6.46
CA ILE A 48 -12.46 -32.14 -5.01
C ILE A 48 -13.60 -31.17 -4.69
N THR A 49 -14.70 -31.71 -4.17
CA THR A 49 -15.84 -30.91 -3.71
C THR A 49 -15.56 -30.54 -2.26
N TRP A 50 -15.12 -29.30 -2.07
CA TRP A 50 -15.02 -28.70 -0.75
C TRP A 50 -16.43 -28.61 -0.16
N LYS A 51 -16.73 -29.40 0.89
CA LYS A 51 -17.92 -29.23 1.70
C LYS A 51 -17.54 -28.47 2.97
N GLU A 52 -18.17 -27.32 3.18
CA GLU A 52 -18.06 -26.61 4.46
C GLU A 52 -18.56 -27.51 5.59
N SER A 53 -17.81 -27.54 6.69
CA SER A 53 -18.24 -28.27 7.88
C SER A 53 -19.53 -27.64 8.43
N PRO A 54 -20.58 -28.43 8.73
CA PRO A 54 -21.84 -27.91 9.23
C PRO A 54 -21.68 -27.09 10.54
N ALA A 55 -20.73 -27.48 11.40
CA ALA A 55 -20.42 -26.73 12.62
C ALA A 55 -19.88 -25.32 12.35
N VAL A 56 -19.15 -25.12 11.24
CA VAL A 56 -18.61 -23.81 10.85
C VAL A 56 -19.71 -22.92 10.26
N SER A 57 -20.64 -23.51 9.50
CA SER A 57 -21.80 -22.80 8.95
C SER A 57 -22.69 -22.23 10.06
N ASP A 58 -22.92 -23.00 11.11
CA ASP A 58 -23.77 -22.57 12.24
C ASP A 58 -23.12 -21.45 13.07
N ILE A 59 -21.79 -21.49 13.24
CA ILE A 59 -21.03 -20.42 13.91
C ILE A 59 -21.07 -19.12 13.09
N LEU A 60 -20.91 -19.21 11.76
CA LEU A 60 -20.97 -18.04 10.88
C LEU A 60 -22.36 -17.40 10.88
N LYS A 61 -23.43 -18.20 10.82
CA LYS A 61 -24.81 -17.70 10.92
C LYS A 61 -25.08 -17.00 12.25
N LEU A 62 -24.69 -17.62 13.36
CA LEU A 62 -24.85 -17.01 14.68
C LEU A 62 -24.13 -15.66 14.76
N ARG A 63 -22.94 -15.58 14.17
CA ARG A 63 -22.16 -14.34 14.09
C ARG A 63 -22.86 -13.28 13.24
N GLU A 64 -23.38 -13.63 12.08
CA GLU A 64 -24.13 -12.72 11.21
C GLU A 64 -25.39 -12.18 11.90
N GLU A 65 -26.12 -13.05 12.61
CA GLU A 65 -27.29 -12.66 13.40
C GLU A 65 -26.94 -11.67 14.52
N GLN A 66 -25.83 -11.92 15.22
CA GLN A 66 -25.32 -10.98 16.24
C GLN A 66 -24.92 -9.65 15.63
N GLU A 67 -24.20 -9.63 14.51
CA GLU A 67 -23.82 -8.40 13.82
C GLU A 67 -25.04 -7.62 13.33
N GLU A 68 -26.09 -8.30 12.83
CA GLU A 68 -27.32 -7.66 12.37
C GLU A 68 -28.10 -7.04 13.53
N ARG A 69 -28.14 -7.72 14.68
CA ARG A 69 -28.73 -7.18 15.90
C ARG A 69 -28.00 -5.92 16.36
N LEU A 70 -26.66 -5.97 16.49
CA LEU A 70 -25.85 -4.82 16.88
C LEU A 70 -26.00 -3.66 15.89
N THR A 71 -26.04 -3.96 14.59
CA THR A 71 -26.27 -2.98 13.53
C THR A 71 -27.62 -2.28 13.70
N SER A 72 -28.67 -3.04 14.03
CA SER A 72 -30.01 -2.50 14.26
C SER A 72 -30.08 -1.62 15.52
N GLU A 73 -29.42 -2.04 16.60
CA GLU A 73 -29.32 -1.27 17.84
C GLU A 73 -28.53 0.04 17.65
N LEU A 74 -27.41 -0.01 16.92
CA LEU A 74 -26.67 1.18 16.52
C LEU A 74 -27.53 2.12 15.67
N ARG A 75 -28.21 1.59 14.64
CA ARG A 75 -29.07 2.40 13.76
C ARG A 75 -30.17 3.13 14.53
N ALA A 76 -30.80 2.47 15.51
CA ALA A 76 -31.85 3.08 16.32
C ALA A 76 -31.36 4.23 17.22
N LYS A 77 -30.05 4.27 17.53
CA LYS A 77 -29.45 5.23 18.46
C LYS A 77 -28.61 6.30 17.77
N VAL A 78 -28.16 6.07 16.54
CA VAL A 78 -27.47 7.06 15.70
C VAL A 78 -28.45 8.19 15.35
N GLY A 79 -28.29 9.34 16.02
CA GLY A 79 -29.18 10.50 15.94
C GLY A 79 -29.67 11.04 17.30
N GLY A 80 -29.44 10.30 18.40
CA GLY A 80 -29.63 10.77 19.78
C GLY A 80 -28.29 11.04 20.49
N ASP A 81 -28.28 11.00 21.84
CA ASP A 81 -27.07 11.11 22.69
C ASP A 81 -26.10 9.92 22.49
N CYS A 82 -25.45 9.90 21.34
CA CYS A 82 -24.33 9.02 21.03
C CYS A 82 -23.13 9.46 21.88
N SER A 83 -22.64 8.60 22.76
CA SER A 83 -21.38 8.79 23.48
C SER A 83 -20.43 7.61 23.28
N LEU A 84 -19.13 7.84 23.45
CA LEU A 84 -18.13 6.78 23.41
C LEU A 84 -18.44 5.68 24.44
N SER A 85 -18.90 6.06 25.64
CA SER A 85 -19.31 5.11 26.69
C SER A 85 -20.49 4.23 26.27
N PHE A 86 -21.41 4.77 25.46
CA PHE A 86 -22.50 3.98 24.89
C PHE A 86 -21.97 2.96 23.88
N LEU A 87 -21.09 3.38 22.96
CA LEU A 87 -20.46 2.48 22.00
C LEU A 87 -19.64 1.38 22.69
N ASP A 88 -18.87 1.76 23.70
CA ASP A 88 -18.08 0.82 24.50
C ASP A 88 -18.98 -0.18 25.21
N GLY A 89 -20.03 0.27 25.91
CA GLY A 89 -20.97 -0.61 26.59
C GLY A 89 -21.70 -1.58 25.66
N LEU A 90 -22.04 -1.14 24.44
CA LEU A 90 -22.74 -1.96 23.46
C LEU A 90 -21.83 -3.00 22.78
N LEU A 91 -20.63 -2.58 22.38
CA LEU A 91 -19.77 -3.36 21.48
C LEU A 91 -18.67 -4.14 22.20
N ARG A 92 -18.31 -3.77 23.44
CA ARG A 92 -17.18 -4.39 24.16
C ARG A 92 -17.32 -5.88 24.32
N SER A 93 -18.48 -6.37 24.79
CA SER A 93 -18.69 -7.81 24.99
C SER A 93 -18.53 -8.59 23.68
N TYR A 94 -19.04 -8.05 22.58
CA TYR A 94 -18.89 -8.64 21.25
C TYR A 94 -17.42 -8.62 20.78
N PHE A 95 -16.70 -7.51 21.00
CA PHE A 95 -15.29 -7.38 20.64
C PHE A 95 -14.38 -8.32 21.44
N GLU A 96 -14.68 -8.52 22.73
CA GLU A 96 -13.94 -9.45 23.59
C GLU A 96 -14.18 -10.91 23.20
N GLN A 97 -15.42 -11.26 22.83
CA GLN A 97 -15.75 -12.58 22.28
C GLN A 97 -15.01 -12.84 20.96
N LEU A 98 -14.95 -11.85 20.05
CA LEU A 98 -14.24 -11.99 18.77
C LEU A 98 -12.73 -12.18 18.92
N LEU A 99 -12.13 -11.69 20.00
CA LEU A 99 -10.70 -11.85 20.26
C LEU A 99 -10.36 -13.11 21.07
N ASP A 100 -11.36 -13.96 21.34
CA ASP A 100 -11.21 -15.16 22.17
C ASP A 100 -10.59 -14.82 23.53
N ILE A 101 -10.99 -13.68 24.11
CA ILE A 101 -10.60 -13.29 25.46
C ILE A 101 -11.45 -14.12 26.42
N ASP A 102 -10.98 -15.34 26.67
CA ASP A 102 -11.57 -16.25 27.64
C ASP A 102 -11.58 -15.60 29.04
N TYR A 103 -12.78 -15.42 29.59
CA TYR A 103 -13.00 -14.99 30.98
C TYR A 103 -12.66 -16.08 32.01
N THR A 104 -12.19 -17.26 31.59
CA THR A 104 -11.72 -18.30 32.49
C THR A 104 -10.29 -18.01 32.94
N CYS A 105 -10.14 -17.04 33.84
CA CYS A 105 -8.91 -16.87 34.61
C CYS A 105 -8.66 -18.12 35.47
N SER A 106 -7.89 -19.08 34.93
CA SER A 106 -7.09 -19.97 35.77
C SER A 106 -6.03 -19.13 36.49
N PRO A 107 -5.79 -19.31 37.80
CA PRO A 107 -4.93 -18.44 38.61
C PRO A 107 -3.46 -18.37 38.18
N ASN A 108 -3.05 -19.11 37.13
CA ASN A 108 -1.68 -19.16 36.61
C ASN A 108 -1.54 -18.65 35.15
N CYS A 109 -2.28 -17.62 34.75
CA CYS A 109 -2.09 -17.01 33.43
C CYS A 109 -0.91 -16.01 33.41
N THR A 110 -0.09 -16.11 32.37
CA THR A 110 1.07 -15.24 32.10
C THR A 110 0.67 -13.77 31.91
N SER A 111 1.62 -12.85 32.13
CA SER A 111 1.41 -11.39 32.17
C SER A 111 0.68 -10.78 30.96
N ASP A 112 0.75 -11.41 29.79
CA ASP A 112 0.13 -10.91 28.56
C ASP A 112 -1.40 -11.08 28.53
N LYS A 113 -1.96 -12.09 29.21
CA LYS A 113 -3.44 -12.31 29.25
C LYS A 113 -4.15 -11.37 30.23
N LYS A 114 -3.44 -10.85 31.24
CA LYS A 114 -3.98 -9.87 32.19
C LYS A 114 -4.02 -8.45 31.59
N ALA A 115 -3.23 -8.17 30.57
CA ALA A 115 -3.15 -6.88 29.89
C ALA A 115 -4.34 -6.60 28.93
N THR A 116 -4.99 -7.64 28.41
CA THR A 116 -6.12 -7.53 27.47
C THR A 116 -7.45 -7.14 28.15
N CYS A 117 -7.65 -7.46 29.43
CA CYS A 117 -8.88 -7.14 30.18
C CYS A 117 -9.03 -5.63 30.50
N ASN A 118 -7.95 -4.84 30.41
CA ASN A 118 -7.95 -3.39 30.67
C ASN A 118 -7.70 -2.56 29.39
N MET A 119 -7.93 -3.13 28.22
CA MET A 119 -7.69 -2.42 26.96
C MET A 119 -8.76 -1.35 26.71
N SER A 120 -8.33 -0.15 26.33
CA SER A 120 -9.26 0.93 25.97
C SER A 120 -10.08 0.56 24.73
N PHE A 121 -11.31 1.08 24.64
CA PHE A 121 -12.23 0.80 23.54
C PHE A 121 -11.58 1.02 22.16
N ILE A 122 -10.86 2.12 21.99
CA ILE A 122 -10.16 2.46 20.73
C ILE A 122 -9.11 1.41 20.34
N LYS A 123 -8.40 0.85 21.31
CA LYS A 123 -7.40 -0.20 21.07
C LYS A 123 -8.07 -1.53 20.70
N LEU A 124 -9.17 -1.87 21.36
CA LEU A 124 -10.01 -3.02 20.98
C LEU A 124 -10.55 -2.85 19.57
N LEU A 125 -11.17 -1.70 19.28
CA LEU A 125 -11.72 -1.38 17.96
C LEU A 125 -10.67 -1.55 16.86
N ARG A 126 -9.46 -1.01 17.02
CA ARG A 126 -8.36 -1.19 16.05
C ARG A 126 -8.04 -2.66 15.79
N ARG A 127 -8.05 -3.49 16.83
CA ARG A 127 -7.69 -4.91 16.75
C ARG A 127 -8.80 -5.78 16.18
N VAL A 128 -10.06 -5.43 16.46
CA VAL A 128 -11.23 -6.22 16.05
C VAL A 128 -11.74 -5.82 14.67
N SER A 129 -11.48 -4.58 14.22
CA SER A 129 -11.90 -4.06 12.92
C SER A 129 -11.67 -5.03 11.73
N PRO A 130 -10.52 -5.75 11.62
CA PRO A 130 -10.28 -6.68 10.50
C PRO A 130 -11.18 -7.91 10.50
N HIS A 131 -11.81 -8.20 11.62
CA HIS A 131 -12.67 -9.37 11.76
C HIS A 131 -14.13 -9.02 11.47
N ILE A 132 -14.59 -7.81 11.79
CA ILE A 132 -15.99 -7.36 11.72
C ILE A 132 -16.49 -7.24 10.27
N GLY A 133 -17.76 -7.57 10.02
CA GLY A 133 -18.40 -7.32 8.73
C GLY A 133 -18.49 -5.83 8.37
N GLN A 134 -18.32 -5.51 7.08
CA GLN A 134 -18.32 -4.11 6.58
C GLN A 134 -19.59 -3.34 6.97
N LYS A 135 -20.75 -4.02 7.05
CA LYS A 135 -22.02 -3.41 7.42
C LYS A 135 -22.00 -2.90 8.86
N LEU A 136 -21.57 -3.72 9.81
CA LEU A 136 -21.44 -3.30 11.21
C LEU A 136 -20.36 -2.21 11.34
N LEU A 137 -19.21 -2.39 10.68
CA LEU A 137 -18.12 -1.40 10.69
C LEU A 137 -18.57 -0.02 10.16
N SER A 138 -19.41 0.00 9.13
CA SER A 138 -20.02 1.23 8.58
C SER A 138 -20.87 1.97 9.60
N HIS A 139 -21.69 1.24 10.37
CA HIS A 139 -22.53 1.83 11.41
C HIS A 139 -21.71 2.29 12.62
N ILE A 140 -20.66 1.56 13.00
CA ILE A 140 -19.72 1.99 14.04
C ILE A 140 -19.03 3.29 13.61
N LEU A 141 -18.53 3.36 12.37
CA LEU A 141 -17.89 4.56 11.83
C LEU A 141 -18.86 5.76 11.81
N ARG A 142 -20.10 5.55 11.36
CA ARG A 142 -21.15 6.59 11.40
C ARG A 142 -21.44 7.06 12.82
N ALA A 143 -21.48 6.14 13.78
CA ALA A 143 -21.67 6.47 15.18
C ALA A 143 -20.48 7.27 15.74
N CYS A 144 -19.23 6.88 15.46
CA CYS A 144 -18.04 7.65 15.84
C CYS A 144 -18.09 9.09 15.28
N LEU A 145 -18.45 9.26 14.00
CA LEU A 145 -18.61 10.59 13.38
C LEU A 145 -19.69 11.43 14.07
N SER A 146 -20.82 10.81 14.44
CA SER A 146 -21.96 11.46 15.13
C SER A 146 -21.60 11.84 16.57
N CYS A 147 -20.90 10.96 17.27
CA CYS A 147 -20.35 11.13 18.61
C CYS A 147 -19.16 12.13 18.66
N GLN A 148 -18.70 12.65 17.51
CA GLN A 148 -17.48 13.48 17.37
C GLN A 148 -16.19 12.80 17.86
N ASP A 149 -16.16 11.47 17.89
CA ASP A 149 -14.97 10.70 18.28
C ASP A 149 -14.07 10.43 17.07
N LEU A 150 -13.12 11.33 16.85
CA LEU A 150 -12.14 11.24 15.78
C LEU A 150 -11.08 10.15 16.00
N ASP A 151 -10.84 9.73 17.26
CA ASP A 151 -9.88 8.68 17.56
C ASP A 151 -10.44 7.29 17.20
N GLY A 152 -11.76 7.09 17.36
CA GLY A 152 -12.47 5.91 16.84
C GLY A 152 -12.41 5.83 15.32
N VAL A 153 -12.66 6.95 14.62
CA VAL A 153 -12.51 7.05 13.16
C VAL A 153 -11.08 6.70 12.74
N ARG A 154 -10.07 7.27 13.42
CA ARG A 154 -8.66 6.96 13.16
C ARG A 154 -8.36 5.48 13.33
N ALA A 155 -8.83 4.87 14.42
CA ALA A 155 -8.59 3.45 14.70
C ALA A 155 -9.16 2.53 13.62
N ILE A 156 -10.34 2.85 13.08
CA ILE A 156 -10.96 2.11 11.97
C ILE A 156 -10.15 2.28 10.68
N LEU A 157 -9.74 3.52 10.35
CA LEU A 157 -8.93 3.80 9.15
C LEU A 157 -7.55 3.14 9.24
N GLU A 158 -6.91 3.14 10.41
CA GLU A 158 -5.61 2.50 10.64
C GLU A 158 -5.66 0.98 10.53
N ALA A 159 -6.81 0.35 10.74
CA ALA A 159 -6.96 -1.10 10.64
C ALA A 159 -6.91 -1.63 9.20
N GLN A 160 -6.91 -0.75 8.18
CA GLN A 160 -6.81 -1.09 6.75
C GLN A 160 -7.91 -2.01 6.22
N VAL A 161 -9.09 -1.96 6.83
CA VAL A 161 -10.26 -2.80 6.48
C VAL A 161 -11.30 -2.01 5.70
N VAL A 162 -11.08 -0.71 5.51
CA VAL A 162 -12.08 0.20 4.98
C VAL A 162 -12.12 0.12 3.46
N SER A 163 -13.24 -0.40 2.92
CA SER A 163 -13.57 -0.23 1.51
C SER A 163 -14.05 1.19 1.25
N GLY A 164 -13.81 1.75 0.05
CA GLY A 164 -14.40 3.05 -0.36
C GLY A 164 -15.94 3.05 -0.34
N SER A 165 -16.57 1.88 -0.28
CA SER A 165 -18.01 1.75 -0.10
C SER A 165 -18.51 1.92 1.34
N LEU A 166 -17.63 1.93 2.34
CA LEU A 166 -17.98 1.80 3.76
C LEU A 166 -18.92 2.90 4.26
N HIS A 167 -18.71 4.16 3.88
CA HIS A 167 -19.60 5.26 4.28
C HIS A 167 -19.58 6.40 3.26
N HIS A 168 -20.74 6.69 2.65
CA HIS A 168 -20.86 7.63 1.53
C HIS A 168 -20.52 9.10 1.87
N GLU A 169 -20.65 9.51 3.14
CA GLU A 169 -20.42 10.91 3.57
C GLU A 169 -19.16 11.05 4.43
N LEU A 170 -18.29 10.03 4.47
CA LEU A 170 -17.09 10.10 5.31
C LEU A 170 -16.17 11.24 4.86
N VAL A 171 -15.84 11.27 3.57
CA VAL A 171 -14.90 12.26 3.00
C VAL A 171 -15.46 13.67 3.10
N THR A 172 -16.74 13.88 2.79
CA THR A 172 -17.39 15.18 2.93
C THR A 172 -17.37 15.65 4.39
N SER A 173 -17.71 14.78 5.34
CA SER A 173 -17.67 15.10 6.77
C SER A 173 -16.26 15.46 7.28
N LEU A 174 -15.23 14.78 6.77
CA LEU A 174 -13.84 15.06 7.14
C LEU A 174 -13.34 16.38 6.55
N ILE A 175 -13.74 16.71 5.32
CA ILE A 175 -13.44 17.99 4.66
C ILE A 175 -14.11 19.14 5.40
N GLU A 176 -15.40 19.02 5.73
CA GLU A 176 -16.16 20.05 6.47
C GLU A 176 -15.55 20.36 7.85
N ARG A 177 -14.88 19.39 8.47
CA ARG A 177 -14.22 19.51 9.77
C ARG A 177 -12.75 19.92 9.69
N ASP A 178 -12.19 20.14 8.50
CA ASP A 178 -10.75 20.38 8.27
C ASP A 178 -9.83 19.31 8.91
N GLU A 179 -10.28 18.06 8.91
CA GLU A 179 -9.53 16.93 9.48
C GLU A 179 -8.59 16.29 8.46
N VAL A 180 -7.64 17.08 7.96
CA VAL A 180 -6.65 16.70 6.95
C VAL A 180 -5.86 15.46 7.32
N ALA A 181 -5.44 15.31 8.58
CA ALA A 181 -4.69 14.14 9.04
C ALA A 181 -5.49 12.83 8.89
N LEU A 182 -6.81 12.87 9.08
CA LEU A 182 -7.68 11.72 8.85
C LEU A 182 -7.88 11.47 7.35
N LEU A 183 -8.00 12.53 6.53
CA LEU A 183 -8.04 12.39 5.07
C LEU A 183 -6.77 11.73 4.52
N CYS A 184 -5.59 12.11 5.01
CA CYS A 184 -4.33 11.45 4.64
C CYS A 184 -4.31 9.97 5.07
N THR A 185 -4.83 9.67 6.26
CA THR A 185 -4.93 8.28 6.75
C THR A 185 -5.89 7.47 5.89
N TRP A 186 -7.00 8.08 5.47
CA TRP A 186 -7.96 7.51 4.52
C TRP A 186 -7.30 7.23 3.16
N SER A 187 -6.62 8.22 2.56
CA SER A 187 -5.94 8.04 1.27
C SER A 187 -4.87 6.96 1.29
N LYS A 188 -4.23 6.75 2.44
CA LYS A 188 -3.20 5.72 2.63
C LYS A 188 -3.79 4.30 2.75
N ASN A 189 -4.93 4.15 3.40
CA ASN A 189 -5.40 2.84 3.89
C ASN A 189 -6.68 2.32 3.23
N VAL A 190 -7.40 3.15 2.48
CA VAL A 190 -8.65 2.71 1.84
C VAL A 190 -8.37 1.82 0.63
N SER A 191 -9.08 0.70 0.60
CA SER A 191 -9.11 -0.21 -0.55
C SER A 191 -10.29 0.18 -1.46
N ASP A 192 -10.03 0.35 -2.75
CA ASP A 192 -11.04 0.72 -3.77
C ASP A 192 -11.82 2.01 -3.42
N PRO A 193 -11.15 3.17 -3.36
CA PRO A 193 -11.81 4.44 -3.09
C PRO A 193 -12.74 4.86 -4.24
N LYS A 194 -13.93 5.39 -3.91
CA LYS A 194 -14.89 5.87 -4.91
C LYS A 194 -14.32 7.05 -5.69
N PHE A 195 -14.66 7.11 -6.97
CA PHE A 195 -14.32 8.23 -7.86
C PHE A 195 -14.67 9.60 -7.27
N SER A 196 -15.89 9.75 -6.73
CA SER A 196 -16.35 11.01 -6.12
C SER A 196 -15.46 11.45 -4.96
N ASP A 197 -15.07 10.49 -4.13
CA ASP A 197 -14.33 10.73 -2.90
C ASP A 197 -12.87 11.09 -3.21
N LEU A 198 -12.26 10.40 -4.18
CA LEU A 198 -10.93 10.73 -4.70
C LEU A 198 -10.88 12.14 -5.30
N LEU A 199 -11.86 12.47 -6.14
CA LEU A 199 -11.94 13.79 -6.77
C LEU A 199 -12.09 14.90 -5.72
N LEU A 200 -12.95 14.70 -4.72
CA LEU A 200 -13.14 15.65 -3.62
C LEU A 200 -11.85 15.85 -2.82
N VAL A 201 -11.15 14.77 -2.47
CA VAL A 201 -9.89 14.82 -1.72
C VAL A 201 -8.79 15.50 -2.53
N LEU A 202 -8.65 15.18 -3.82
CA LEU A 202 -7.66 15.81 -4.69
C LEU A 202 -7.89 17.32 -4.78
N LYS A 203 -9.12 17.75 -5.08
CA LYS A 203 -9.48 19.16 -5.15
C LYS A 203 -9.26 19.86 -3.82
N TYR A 204 -9.60 19.20 -2.70
CA TYR A 204 -9.36 19.72 -1.38
C TYR A 204 -7.86 19.97 -1.11
N PHE A 205 -7.00 19.01 -1.40
CA PHE A 205 -5.55 19.15 -1.23
C PHE A 205 -4.93 20.21 -2.15
N LEU A 206 -5.43 20.36 -3.38
CA LEU A 206 -4.98 21.40 -4.32
C LEU A 206 -5.46 22.81 -3.91
N LYS A 207 -6.62 22.91 -3.27
CA LYS A 207 -7.15 24.19 -2.74
C LYS A 207 -6.60 24.58 -1.38
N ALA A 208 -6.00 23.64 -0.64
CA ALA A 208 -5.41 23.86 0.68
C ALA A 208 -4.11 24.71 0.63
N SER A 209 -4.15 25.88 -0.01
CA SER A 209 -3.07 26.85 -0.03
C SER A 209 -3.32 27.95 1.01
N LEU A 210 -2.75 27.76 2.22
CA LEU A 210 -2.55 28.71 3.35
C LEU A 210 -3.66 28.88 4.43
N PRO A 211 -3.30 29.23 5.70
CA PRO A 211 -2.08 28.94 6.45
C PRO A 211 -2.31 27.82 7.48
N ALA A 212 -1.33 26.91 7.60
CA ALA A 212 -1.08 26.01 8.73
C ALA A 212 -2.25 25.74 9.70
N GLY A 213 -3.34 25.13 9.20
CA GLY A 213 -4.33 24.51 10.06
C GLY A 213 -3.64 23.52 11.00
N LYS A 214 -4.14 23.37 12.24
CA LYS A 214 -3.57 22.45 13.23
C LYS A 214 -3.41 21.03 12.64
N SER A 215 -4.32 20.64 11.74
CA SER A 215 -4.30 19.36 11.05
C SER A 215 -3.12 19.22 10.05
N LEU A 216 -2.83 20.24 9.24
CA LEU A 216 -1.65 20.25 8.35
C LEU A 216 -0.32 20.22 9.14
N ALA A 217 -0.27 20.91 10.28
CA ALA A 217 0.89 20.85 11.17
C ALA A 217 1.08 19.43 11.75
N GLN A 218 -0.03 18.74 12.06
CA GLN A 218 0.00 17.34 12.48
C GLN A 218 0.50 16.42 11.36
N VAL A 219 0.04 16.58 10.11
CA VAL A 219 0.56 15.82 8.96
C VAL A 219 2.07 16.00 8.85
N ARG A 220 2.56 17.26 8.88
CA ARG A 220 4.01 17.51 8.84
C ARG A 220 4.76 16.88 10.01
N LYS A 221 4.19 16.89 11.22
CA LYS A 221 4.77 16.23 12.39
C LYS A 221 4.87 14.72 12.20
N GLN A 222 3.83 14.07 11.64
CA GLN A 222 3.84 12.64 11.36
C GLN A 222 4.91 12.27 10.34
N TRP A 223 5.03 13.03 9.25
CA TRP A 223 6.08 12.85 8.24
C TRP A 223 7.48 13.02 8.83
N ARG A 224 7.71 14.06 9.63
CA ARG A 224 8.97 14.26 10.37
C ARG A 224 9.30 13.10 11.28
N GLN A 225 8.32 12.61 12.04
CA GLN A 225 8.52 11.47 12.93
C GLN A 225 8.89 10.21 12.15
N ALA A 226 8.24 9.97 11.00
CA ALA A 226 8.57 8.85 10.13
C ALA A 226 9.99 8.96 9.56
N ALA A 227 10.42 10.16 9.15
CA ALA A 227 11.78 10.41 8.69
C ALA A 227 12.82 10.17 9.80
N ILE A 228 12.58 10.68 11.02
CA ILE A 228 13.46 10.46 12.18
C ILE A 228 13.57 8.97 12.50
N SER A 229 12.44 8.26 12.56
CA SER A 229 12.43 6.81 12.81
C SER A 229 13.14 6.02 11.71
N ALA A 230 13.08 6.47 10.45
CA ALA A 230 13.83 5.84 9.37
C ALA A 230 15.36 6.06 9.52
N ILE A 231 15.78 7.28 9.87
CA ILE A 231 17.20 7.60 10.14
C ILE A 231 17.73 6.80 11.34
N GLN A 232 16.92 6.69 12.41
CA GLN A 232 17.27 5.89 13.58
C GLN A 232 17.48 4.42 13.22
N ARG A 233 16.58 3.83 12.43
CA ARG A 233 16.74 2.46 11.91
C ARG A 233 18.04 2.29 11.11
N VAL A 234 18.40 3.25 10.26
CA VAL A 234 19.68 3.22 9.53
C VAL A 234 20.86 3.23 10.51
N SER A 235 20.80 4.07 11.54
CA SER A 235 21.86 4.15 12.56
C SER A 235 22.02 2.85 13.37
N GLU A 236 20.91 2.16 13.65
CA GLU A 236 20.91 0.87 14.35
C GLU A 236 21.51 -0.24 13.48
N ILE A 237 21.14 -0.27 12.19
CA ILE A 237 21.73 -1.21 11.22
C ILE A 237 23.24 -1.02 11.15
N LEU A 238 23.71 0.23 11.03
CA LEU A 238 25.15 0.56 10.96
C LEU A 238 25.91 0.10 12.22
N LYS A 239 25.36 0.32 13.42
CA LYS A 239 25.98 -0.12 14.68
C LYS A 239 25.99 -1.64 14.84
N SER A 240 25.01 -2.34 14.26
CA SER A 240 24.93 -3.80 14.34
C SER A 240 25.97 -4.52 13.46
N GLU A 241 26.42 -3.89 12.38
CA GLU A 241 27.42 -4.43 11.46
C GLU A 241 28.83 -4.43 12.05
N GLU A 242 29.16 -3.47 12.94
CA GLU A 242 30.46 -3.43 13.63
C GLU A 242 30.70 -4.63 14.57
N ASN A 243 29.63 -5.34 14.95
CA ASN A 243 29.67 -6.43 15.93
C ASN A 243 29.58 -7.85 15.34
N LYS A 244 29.40 -8.03 14.02
CA LYS A 244 29.22 -9.35 13.40
C LYS A 244 30.10 -9.54 12.16
N GLY A 245 31.21 -10.26 12.33
CA GLY A 245 32.18 -10.59 11.26
C GLY A 245 31.79 -11.78 10.37
N ASP A 246 30.51 -11.93 9.99
CA ASP A 246 30.02 -13.13 9.30
C ASP A 246 29.66 -12.88 7.81
N ILE A 247 30.37 -13.56 6.90
CA ILE A 247 30.46 -13.21 5.46
C ILE A 247 29.19 -13.56 4.67
N SER A 248 28.39 -14.56 5.08
CA SER A 248 27.15 -14.93 4.37
C SER A 248 25.96 -14.02 4.69
N ALA A 249 25.99 -13.37 5.86
CA ALA A 249 25.00 -12.38 6.25
C ALA A 249 25.21 -11.04 5.51
N LEU A 250 26.44 -10.74 5.10
CA LEU A 250 26.87 -9.48 4.48
C LEU A 250 26.09 -9.10 3.20
N ALA A 251 25.76 -10.05 2.33
CA ALA A 251 25.02 -9.77 1.09
C ALA A 251 23.53 -9.42 1.35
N LYS A 252 22.89 -10.11 2.30
CA LYS A 252 21.52 -9.79 2.72
C LYS A 252 21.48 -8.48 3.52
N HIS A 253 22.48 -8.23 4.37
CA HIS A 253 22.61 -6.97 5.13
C HIS A 253 22.85 -5.77 4.21
N LYS A 254 23.62 -5.91 3.14
CA LYS A 254 23.88 -4.83 2.18
C LYS A 254 22.60 -4.32 1.52
N ASN A 255 21.75 -5.21 1.01
CA ASN A 255 20.49 -4.81 0.37
C ASN A 255 19.52 -4.14 1.36
N VAL A 256 19.40 -4.69 2.57
CA VAL A 256 18.55 -4.11 3.63
C VAL A 256 19.06 -2.73 4.06
N LYS A 257 20.37 -2.55 4.14
CA LYS A 257 21.01 -1.28 4.46
C LYS A 257 20.78 -0.25 3.36
N GLU A 258 21.00 -0.60 2.09
CA GLU A 258 20.75 0.29 0.96
C GLU A 258 19.27 0.72 0.89
N GLU A 259 18.33 -0.21 1.08
CA GLU A 259 16.90 0.09 1.14
C GLU A 259 16.53 1.00 2.32
N ALA A 260 17.09 0.75 3.51
CA ALA A 260 16.84 1.57 4.69
C ALA A 260 17.39 3.00 4.52
N ILE A 261 18.61 3.14 3.97
CA ILE A 261 19.22 4.44 3.66
C ILE A 261 18.37 5.18 2.64
N HIS A 262 17.95 4.48 1.59
CA HIS A 262 17.12 5.06 0.55
C HIS A 262 15.78 5.55 1.10
N LYS A 263 15.08 4.73 1.89
CA LYS A 263 13.82 5.10 2.55
C LYS A 263 14.00 6.32 3.46
N ALA A 264 15.09 6.38 4.22
CA ALA A 264 15.40 7.53 5.08
C ALA A 264 15.67 8.80 4.25
N LEU A 265 16.43 8.71 3.16
CA LEU A 265 16.72 9.83 2.26
C LEU A 265 15.43 10.35 1.60
N LEU A 266 14.61 9.45 1.08
CA LEU A 266 13.37 9.78 0.37
C LEU A 266 12.37 10.47 1.30
N LEU A 267 12.19 9.94 2.52
CA LEU A 267 11.35 10.58 3.55
C LEU A 267 11.88 11.96 3.97
N SER A 268 13.19 12.12 4.09
CA SER A 268 13.80 13.41 4.43
C SER A 268 13.59 14.44 3.32
N VAL A 269 13.77 14.03 2.06
CA VAL A 269 13.51 14.89 0.89
C VAL A 269 12.05 15.33 0.84
N ALA A 270 11.12 14.42 1.08
CA ALA A 270 9.69 14.75 1.12
C ALA A 270 9.38 15.79 2.21
N VAL A 271 9.98 15.67 3.40
CA VAL A 271 9.71 16.58 4.54
C VAL A 271 10.32 17.97 4.36
N ASP A 272 11.52 18.05 3.79
CA ASP A 272 12.31 19.28 3.76
C ASP A 272 11.98 20.18 2.57
N HIS A 273 11.64 19.59 1.42
CA HIS A 273 11.45 20.35 0.18
C HIS A 273 9.99 20.63 -0.17
N PHE A 274 9.03 20.04 0.55
CA PHE A 274 7.60 20.19 0.26
C PHE A 274 6.85 20.90 1.39
N GLN A 275 5.78 21.59 1.00
CA GLN A 275 4.87 22.26 1.89
C GLN A 275 3.90 21.27 2.56
N PRO A 276 3.31 21.60 3.73
CA PRO A 276 2.41 20.68 4.43
C PRO A 276 1.23 20.15 3.59
N HIS A 277 0.66 20.96 2.70
CA HIS A 277 -0.44 20.54 1.82
C HIS A 277 0.06 19.60 0.71
N GLU A 278 1.29 19.80 0.22
CA GLU A 278 1.94 18.90 -0.75
C GLU A 278 2.25 17.53 -0.13
N LEU A 279 2.55 17.48 1.17
CA LEU A 279 2.68 16.21 1.91
C LEU A 279 1.38 15.39 1.90
N CYS A 280 0.22 16.03 1.75
CA CYS A 280 -1.06 15.34 1.64
C CYS A 280 -1.21 14.68 0.26
N LEU A 281 -0.75 15.36 -0.80
CA LEU A 281 -0.73 14.83 -2.17
C LEU A 281 0.17 13.59 -2.31
N HIS A 282 1.24 13.48 -1.51
CA HIS A 282 2.10 12.29 -1.49
C HIS A 282 1.31 11.01 -1.25
N TYR A 283 0.38 11.01 -0.29
CA TYR A 283 -0.46 9.84 0.01
C TYR A 283 -1.32 9.45 -1.19
N LEU A 284 -1.91 10.42 -1.87
CA LEU A 284 -2.78 10.17 -3.02
C LEU A 284 -1.99 9.64 -4.22
N LEU A 285 -0.83 10.22 -4.53
CA LEU A 285 0.03 9.72 -5.61
C LEU A 285 0.52 8.29 -5.34
N SER A 286 0.88 7.98 -4.10
CA SER A 286 1.36 6.65 -3.70
C SER A 286 0.26 5.58 -3.63
N SER A 287 -1.01 5.95 -3.79
CA SER A 287 -2.14 5.02 -3.60
C SER A 287 -2.35 4.04 -4.77
N GLY A 288 -1.65 4.23 -5.89
CA GLY A 288 -1.65 3.27 -7.01
C GLY A 288 -3.01 3.13 -7.70
N GLN A 289 -3.62 4.25 -8.09
CA GLN A 289 -4.92 4.27 -8.79
C GLN A 289 -4.81 3.69 -10.21
N ASP A 290 -5.91 3.10 -10.69
CA ASP A 290 -6.05 2.68 -12.10
C ASP A 290 -5.95 3.90 -13.03
N GLU A 291 -5.25 3.74 -14.16
CA GLU A 291 -5.02 4.77 -15.17
C GLU A 291 -6.33 5.40 -15.69
N ALA A 292 -7.36 4.59 -15.92
CA ALA A 292 -8.66 5.07 -16.40
C ALA A 292 -9.39 5.91 -15.33
N VAL A 293 -9.30 5.50 -14.06
CA VAL A 293 -9.86 6.26 -12.93
C VAL A 293 -9.12 7.58 -12.76
N LEU A 294 -7.80 7.54 -12.84
CA LEU A 294 -6.95 8.72 -12.74
C LEU A 294 -7.23 9.71 -13.88
N ALA A 295 -7.33 9.26 -15.14
CA ALA A 295 -7.68 10.10 -16.28
C ALA A 295 -9.03 10.80 -16.08
N ALA A 296 -10.04 10.04 -15.64
CA ALA A 296 -11.38 10.59 -15.38
C ALA A 296 -11.36 11.65 -14.25
N ILE A 297 -10.54 11.45 -13.21
CA ILE A 297 -10.41 12.40 -12.09
C ILE A 297 -9.70 13.67 -12.57
N LEU A 298 -8.59 13.52 -13.30
CA LEU A 298 -7.81 14.64 -13.78
C LEU A 298 -8.62 15.49 -14.76
N GLN A 299 -9.49 14.90 -15.58
CA GLN A 299 -10.36 15.62 -16.51
C GLN A 299 -11.29 16.62 -15.81
N GLN A 300 -11.62 16.39 -14.53
CA GLN A 300 -12.51 17.24 -13.76
C GLN A 300 -11.80 18.42 -13.08
N LEU A 301 -10.48 18.52 -13.20
CA LEU A 301 -9.70 19.63 -12.63
C LEU A 301 -9.78 20.87 -13.50
N ASP A 302 -9.84 22.04 -12.87
CA ASP A 302 -9.71 23.33 -13.57
C ASP A 302 -8.24 23.69 -13.87
N ASN A 303 -8.01 24.73 -14.67
CA ASN A 303 -6.66 25.12 -15.08
C ASN A 303 -5.76 25.50 -13.89
N GLU A 304 -6.30 26.08 -12.83
CA GLU A 304 -5.52 26.48 -11.65
C GLU A 304 -5.12 25.24 -10.83
N GLU A 305 -6.05 24.31 -10.64
CA GLU A 305 -5.84 23.01 -10.01
C GLU A 305 -4.80 22.18 -10.80
N VAL A 306 -4.91 22.14 -12.13
CA VAL A 306 -3.94 21.47 -13.01
C VAL A 306 -2.56 22.10 -12.89
N LEU A 307 -2.46 23.43 -12.87
CA LEU A 307 -1.17 24.12 -12.75
C LEU A 307 -0.49 23.80 -11.41
N LYS A 308 -1.23 23.84 -10.31
CA LYS A 308 -0.71 23.48 -8.97
C LYS A 308 -0.23 22.04 -8.92
N LEU A 309 -1.00 21.11 -9.51
CA LEU A 309 -0.62 19.71 -9.59
C LEU A 309 0.63 19.52 -10.45
N LEU A 310 0.72 20.19 -11.60
CA LEU A 310 1.87 20.15 -12.50
C LEU A 310 3.14 20.67 -11.83
N CYS A 311 3.07 21.82 -11.14
CA CYS A 311 4.20 22.35 -10.35
C CYS A 311 4.66 21.36 -9.28
N TYR A 312 3.72 20.71 -8.59
CA TYR A 312 4.03 19.69 -7.59
C TYR A 312 4.72 18.46 -8.21
N LEU A 313 4.23 17.96 -9.34
CA LEU A 313 4.82 16.84 -10.07
C LEU A 313 6.23 17.17 -10.58
N ASN A 314 6.41 18.39 -11.12
CA ASN A 314 7.70 18.89 -11.58
C ASN A 314 8.73 18.94 -10.44
N LYS A 315 8.33 19.39 -9.24
CA LYS A 315 9.19 19.35 -8.04
C LYS A 315 9.68 17.94 -7.73
N TRP A 316 8.80 16.94 -7.79
CA TRP A 316 9.22 15.55 -7.57
C TRP A 316 10.21 15.09 -8.64
N LEU A 317 9.92 15.36 -9.90
CA LEU A 317 10.77 14.99 -11.02
C LEU A 317 12.17 15.59 -10.90
N ASP A 318 12.28 16.86 -10.48
CA ASP A 318 13.53 17.55 -10.16
C ASP A 318 14.31 16.87 -9.02
N LYS A 319 13.62 16.38 -7.99
CA LYS A 319 14.29 15.64 -6.89
C LYS A 319 14.82 14.29 -7.33
N TYR A 320 14.11 13.59 -8.20
CA TYR A 320 14.59 12.32 -8.78
C TYR A 320 15.75 12.53 -9.75
N SER A 321 15.72 13.56 -10.58
CA SER A 321 16.80 13.84 -11.53
C SER A 321 18.09 14.27 -10.84
N SER A 322 17.97 15.13 -9.82
CA SER A 322 19.11 15.72 -9.10
C SER A 322 19.85 14.72 -8.22
N LYS A 323 19.19 13.64 -7.79
CA LYS A 323 19.76 12.63 -6.90
C LYS A 323 19.62 11.26 -7.55
N SER A 324 20.60 10.88 -8.37
CA SER A 324 20.67 9.57 -9.06
C SER A 324 20.41 8.37 -8.11
N SER A 325 20.74 8.49 -6.82
CA SER A 325 20.48 7.48 -5.80
C SER A 325 18.99 7.29 -5.45
N LEU A 326 18.09 8.20 -5.85
CA LEU A 326 16.64 8.13 -5.58
C LEU A 326 15.87 7.32 -6.64
N CYS A 327 16.47 7.03 -7.79
CA CYS A 327 15.80 6.35 -8.90
C CYS A 327 15.83 4.81 -8.81
N THR A 328 16.54 4.23 -7.83
CA THR A 328 16.85 2.78 -7.82
C THR A 328 15.92 1.92 -6.98
N SER A 329 14.99 2.49 -6.20
CA SER A 329 14.12 1.66 -5.36
C SER A 329 12.76 1.39 -6.01
N GLN A 330 12.54 0.14 -6.41
CA GLN A 330 11.20 -0.44 -6.38
C GLN A 330 10.94 -0.89 -4.94
N SER A 331 10.58 0.04 -4.04
CA SER A 331 10.08 -0.37 -2.73
C SER A 331 8.68 -0.94 -2.91
N LYS A 332 8.57 -2.23 -3.24
CA LYS A 332 7.28 -2.98 -3.26
C LYS A 332 6.76 -3.26 -1.85
N GLY A 333 7.08 -2.40 -0.89
CA GLY A 333 6.63 -2.49 0.49
C GLY A 333 5.37 -1.65 0.69
N LYS A 334 4.35 -2.24 1.32
CA LYS A 334 3.05 -1.63 1.69
C LYS A 334 3.13 -0.37 2.58
N GLU A 335 4.31 0.19 2.80
CA GLU A 335 4.57 1.35 3.66
C GLU A 335 5.14 2.58 2.93
N SER A 336 5.33 2.54 1.61
CA SER A 336 5.82 3.69 0.86
C SER A 336 4.69 4.68 0.59
N PHE A 337 4.36 5.51 1.57
CA PHE A 337 3.49 6.67 1.36
C PHE A 337 4.22 7.84 0.68
N VAL A 338 5.43 7.59 0.18
CA VAL A 338 6.17 8.50 -0.69
C VAL A 338 5.95 8.03 -2.13
N PRO A 339 5.54 8.91 -3.05
CA PRO A 339 5.41 8.57 -4.46
C PRO A 339 6.71 7.97 -4.98
N SER A 340 6.63 7.01 -5.89
CA SER A 340 7.79 6.55 -6.66
C SER A 340 7.98 7.41 -7.91
N LEU A 341 9.15 7.32 -8.56
CA LEU A 341 9.38 7.95 -9.85
C LEU A 341 8.35 7.47 -10.89
N ASN A 342 7.96 6.19 -10.85
CA ASN A 342 6.95 5.65 -11.75
C ASN A 342 5.59 6.30 -11.51
N ASP A 343 5.18 6.48 -10.25
CA ASP A 343 3.92 7.14 -9.91
C ASP A 343 3.93 8.58 -10.45
N VAL A 344 5.02 9.32 -10.25
CA VAL A 344 5.15 10.70 -10.74
C VAL A 344 5.08 10.76 -12.26
N ILE A 345 5.79 9.87 -12.97
CA ILE A 345 5.75 9.82 -14.44
C ILE A 345 4.35 9.46 -14.94
N GLN A 346 3.70 8.45 -14.35
CA GLN A 346 2.34 8.03 -14.71
C GLN A 346 1.35 9.19 -14.57
N TRP A 347 1.38 9.90 -13.43
CA TRP A 347 0.54 11.07 -13.23
C TRP A 347 0.82 12.18 -14.23
N ILE A 348 2.09 12.43 -14.58
CA ILE A 348 2.45 13.42 -15.61
C ILE A 348 1.88 12.99 -16.97
N LEU A 349 2.10 11.75 -17.41
CA LEU A 349 1.63 11.26 -18.71
C LEU A 349 0.12 11.43 -18.87
N ILE A 350 -0.64 10.95 -17.89
CA ILE A 350 -2.11 11.02 -17.93
C ILE A 350 -2.59 12.48 -17.85
N LEU A 351 -1.92 13.33 -17.06
CA LEU A 351 -2.25 14.75 -16.98
C LEU A 351 -2.01 15.45 -18.33
N LEU A 352 -0.89 15.15 -19.00
CA LEU A 352 -0.56 15.68 -20.33
C LEU A 352 -1.60 15.25 -21.37
N ASP A 353 -1.97 13.97 -21.39
CA ASP A 353 -2.95 13.43 -22.33
C ASP A 353 -4.34 14.03 -22.11
N THR A 354 -4.74 14.18 -20.84
CA THR A 354 -6.07 14.68 -20.47
C THR A 354 -6.22 16.18 -20.72
N HIS A 355 -5.16 16.97 -20.52
CA HIS A 355 -5.18 18.43 -20.59
C HIS A 355 -4.36 19.00 -21.75
N MET A 356 -4.03 18.20 -22.76
CA MET A 356 -3.14 18.60 -23.86
C MET A 356 -3.51 19.96 -24.48
N MET A 357 -4.79 20.20 -24.74
CA MET A 357 -5.25 21.44 -25.34
C MET A 357 -5.03 22.66 -24.44
N SER A 358 -5.30 22.56 -23.13
CA SER A 358 -5.11 23.69 -22.20
C SER A 358 -3.63 23.98 -21.97
N LEU A 359 -2.81 22.93 -21.87
CA LEU A 359 -1.36 23.03 -21.70
C LEU A 359 -0.67 23.73 -22.89
N ILE A 360 -1.15 23.49 -24.12
CA ILE A 360 -0.60 24.13 -25.31
C ILE A 360 -1.09 25.58 -25.44
N LEU A 361 -2.37 25.85 -25.18
CA LEU A 361 -2.98 27.14 -25.47
C LEU A 361 -2.75 28.20 -24.37
N CYS A 362 -2.55 27.78 -23.12
CA CYS A 362 -2.37 28.72 -22.00
C CYS A 362 -0.89 28.88 -21.64
N SER A 363 -0.40 30.12 -21.70
CA SER A 363 1.01 30.46 -21.46
C SER A 363 1.49 30.13 -20.04
N ASP A 364 0.59 30.06 -19.07
CA ASP A 364 0.92 29.82 -17.67
C ASP A 364 1.57 28.43 -17.47
N PHE A 365 1.24 27.46 -18.33
CA PHE A 365 1.82 26.13 -18.29
C PHE A 365 3.17 26.01 -19.00
N HIS A 366 3.50 26.93 -19.92
CA HIS A 366 4.63 26.76 -20.84
C HIS A 366 5.97 26.64 -20.10
N ASN A 367 6.16 27.42 -19.03
CA ASN A 367 7.38 27.35 -18.22
C ASN A 367 7.51 25.99 -17.52
N GLU A 368 6.42 25.48 -16.95
CA GLU A 368 6.41 24.19 -16.25
C GLU A 368 6.59 23.02 -17.22
N ILE A 369 5.93 23.06 -18.38
CA ILE A 369 6.09 22.05 -19.43
C ILE A 369 7.52 22.05 -19.98
N GLN A 370 8.12 23.22 -20.20
CA GLN A 370 9.51 23.32 -20.62
C GLN A 370 10.47 22.75 -19.57
N ALA A 371 10.23 23.01 -18.29
CA ALA A 371 11.02 22.45 -17.19
C ALA A 371 10.93 20.91 -17.16
N ILE A 372 9.72 20.35 -17.26
CA ILE A 372 9.51 18.90 -17.33
C ILE A 372 10.22 18.33 -18.56
N GLN A 373 10.11 18.96 -19.73
CA GLN A 373 10.79 18.50 -20.94
C GLN A 373 12.31 18.41 -20.75
N LEU A 374 12.93 19.41 -20.12
CA LEU A 374 14.37 19.41 -19.85
C LEU A 374 14.77 18.29 -18.88
N LEU A 375 13.98 18.05 -17.84
CA LEU A 375 14.21 16.98 -16.87
C LEU A 375 14.05 15.58 -17.50
N VAL A 376 12.96 15.36 -18.23
CA VAL A 376 12.66 14.08 -18.91
C VAL A 376 13.71 13.77 -19.98
N LYS A 377 14.21 14.78 -20.70
CA LYS A 377 15.26 14.58 -21.71
C LYS A 377 16.49 13.87 -21.13
N GLY A 378 16.93 14.24 -19.92
CA GLY A 378 18.04 13.56 -19.25
C GLY A 378 17.76 12.09 -18.96
N PHE A 379 16.53 11.76 -18.54
CA PHE A 379 16.11 10.37 -18.33
C PHE A 379 16.04 9.57 -19.63
N VAL A 380 15.57 10.19 -20.72
CA VAL A 380 15.48 9.56 -22.05
C VAL A 380 16.87 9.30 -22.62
N ASP A 381 17.77 10.27 -22.53
CA ASP A 381 19.17 10.13 -22.99
C ASP A 381 19.87 8.99 -22.22
N PHE A 382 19.65 8.92 -20.90
CA PHE A 382 20.13 7.80 -20.08
C PHE A 382 19.51 6.45 -20.47
N GLY A 383 18.20 6.43 -20.73
CA GLY A 383 17.49 5.24 -21.20
C GLY A 383 18.04 4.74 -22.55
N HIS A 384 18.34 5.64 -23.49
CA HIS A 384 18.96 5.29 -24.77
C HIS A 384 20.38 4.72 -24.61
N MET A 385 21.14 5.17 -23.61
CA MET A 385 22.45 4.58 -23.31
C MET A 385 22.34 3.15 -22.76
N ILE A 386 21.31 2.85 -21.97
CA ILE A 386 21.15 1.54 -21.31
C ILE A 386 20.38 0.53 -22.15
N ALA A 387 19.47 0.97 -23.03
CA ALA A 387 18.65 0.07 -23.85
C ALA A 387 19.47 -1.00 -24.62
N PRO A 388 20.64 -0.70 -25.21
CA PRO A 388 21.49 -1.71 -25.84
C PRO A 388 22.05 -2.74 -24.84
N LEU A 389 22.35 -2.31 -23.60
CA LEU A 389 22.84 -3.18 -22.54
C LEU A 389 21.78 -4.17 -22.07
N ALA A 390 20.50 -3.79 -22.08
CA ALA A 390 19.40 -4.69 -21.72
C ALA A 390 19.35 -5.91 -22.66
N GLY A 391 19.51 -5.68 -23.97
CA GLY A 391 19.60 -6.77 -24.95
C GLY A 391 20.82 -7.66 -24.77
N ILE A 392 21.98 -7.06 -24.42
CA ILE A 392 23.20 -7.82 -24.08
C ILE A 392 23.00 -8.62 -22.80
N MET A 393 22.37 -8.06 -21.78
CA MET A 393 22.09 -8.76 -20.52
C MET A 393 21.10 -9.91 -20.73
N GLU A 394 20.05 -9.74 -21.53
CA GLU A 394 19.12 -10.83 -21.83
C GLU A 394 19.80 -11.90 -22.69
N HIS A 395 20.66 -11.49 -23.64
CA HIS A 395 21.47 -12.42 -24.41
C HIS A 395 22.44 -13.21 -23.51
N LEU A 396 23.16 -12.54 -22.60
CA LEU A 396 24.02 -13.20 -21.61
C LEU A 396 23.20 -14.10 -20.69
N ARG A 397 22.02 -13.68 -20.22
CA ARG A 397 21.15 -14.50 -19.37
C ARG A 397 20.64 -15.75 -20.09
N SER A 398 20.34 -15.63 -21.39
CA SER A 398 19.90 -16.74 -22.24
C SER A 398 21.05 -17.67 -22.65
N SER A 399 22.27 -17.13 -22.74
CA SER A 399 23.46 -17.84 -23.25
C SER A 399 24.39 -18.32 -22.13
N SER A 400 24.22 -17.81 -20.91
CA SER A 400 24.93 -18.30 -19.72
C SER A 400 24.23 -19.55 -19.21
N ILE A 401 24.80 -20.72 -19.52
CA ILE A 401 24.71 -21.86 -18.60
C ILE A 401 25.53 -21.42 -17.38
N LEU A 402 24.88 -20.81 -16.38
CA LEU A 402 25.48 -20.70 -15.05
C LEU A 402 25.96 -22.11 -14.69
N PRO A 403 27.23 -22.31 -14.28
CA PRO A 403 27.65 -23.62 -13.83
C PRO A 403 26.77 -23.97 -12.64
N SER A 404 25.81 -24.86 -12.86
CA SER A 404 25.13 -25.54 -11.78
C SER A 404 26.26 -26.19 -10.99
N HIS A 405 26.27 -25.98 -9.68
CA HIS A 405 27.07 -26.78 -8.78
C HIS A 405 26.63 -28.23 -8.98
N VAL A 406 27.26 -28.94 -9.93
CA VAL A 406 27.19 -30.37 -10.04
C VAL A 406 28.07 -30.88 -8.91
N SER A 407 27.42 -31.15 -7.79
CA SER A 407 27.93 -32.02 -6.75
C SER A 407 28.40 -33.32 -7.40
N HIS A 408 29.70 -33.58 -7.26
CA HIS A 408 30.43 -34.84 -7.38
C HIS A 408 29.76 -36.02 -8.09
N GLY A 409 30.44 -36.51 -9.13
CA GLY A 409 30.35 -37.92 -9.52
C GLY A 409 30.51 -38.20 -11.00
N ARG A 410 31.70 -37.92 -11.56
CA ARG A 410 32.25 -38.71 -12.68
C ARG A 410 33.75 -38.45 -12.78
N GLU A 411 34.51 -39.51 -12.59
CA GLU A 411 35.91 -39.62 -13.02
C GLU A 411 35.91 -39.45 -14.54
N ASP A 412 36.39 -38.30 -15.01
CA ASP A 412 36.80 -38.16 -16.41
C ASP A 412 38.34 -38.17 -16.42
N ASP A 413 38.88 -39.19 -17.09
CA ASP A 413 40.29 -39.49 -17.26
C ASP A 413 41.11 -38.29 -17.77
N PRO A 414 42.40 -38.17 -17.40
CA PRO A 414 43.26 -37.12 -17.91
C PRO A 414 43.52 -37.30 -19.41
N VAL A 415 42.90 -36.44 -20.23
CA VAL A 415 43.23 -36.28 -21.65
C VAL A 415 44.55 -35.52 -21.76
N ILE A 416 45.58 -36.21 -22.25
CA ILE A 416 46.86 -35.60 -22.63
C ILE A 416 46.69 -35.01 -24.04
N GLU A 417 46.60 -33.69 -24.14
CA GLU A 417 46.72 -32.98 -25.42
C GLU A 417 48.20 -32.85 -25.79
N TYR A 418 48.59 -33.45 -26.92
CA TYR A 418 49.91 -33.23 -27.52
C TYR A 418 49.89 -31.90 -28.26
N VAL A 419 50.71 -30.96 -27.81
CA VAL A 419 51.06 -29.76 -28.58
C VAL A 419 52.22 -30.14 -29.49
N GLU A 420 52.02 -30.08 -30.81
CA GLU A 420 53.12 -30.14 -31.77
C GLU A 420 54.01 -28.89 -31.56
N ILE A 421 55.30 -29.13 -31.29
CA ILE A 421 56.34 -28.09 -31.14
C ILE A 421 56.96 -27.80 -32.50
#